data_AF-A0A7X8KUM3-F1
#
_entry.id   AF-A0A7X8KUM3-F1
#
_cell.length_a   1.000
_cell.length_b   1.000
_cell.length_c   1.000
_cell.angle_alpha   90.00
_cell.angle_beta   90.00
_cell.angle_gamma   90.00
#
_symmetry.space_group_name_H-M   'P 1'
#
loop_
_entity.id
_entity.type
_entity.pdbx_description
1 polymer ?
#
loop_
_entity_poly.entity_id
_entity_poly.type
_entity_poly.pdbx_seq_one_letter_code
_entity_poly.pdbx_strand_id
1 'polypeptide(L)'
;MKKKLIPVLLVFTLLLLLLGGGNVLATTDSTSRALDPVVSTSWLAANKNKVVILDVRSADDYKAGHIPTAKSLPTPWIWEEDGTYRSMDILDLMASGVAGEDK
;
A
#
# COMPACT_ATOMS: atom_id res chain seq x y z
N MET A 1 -55.26 -25.51 -9.66
CA MET A 1 -54.18 -24.89 -10.49
C MET A 1 -53.09 -24.18 -9.66
N LYS A 2 -52.82 -24.58 -8.40
CA LYS A 2 -51.92 -23.82 -7.48
C LYS A 2 -50.46 -24.34 -7.40
N LYS A 3 -50.17 -25.48 -8.03
CA LYS A 3 -48.89 -26.21 -7.90
C LYS A 3 -47.79 -25.71 -8.85
N LYS A 4 -48.15 -24.96 -9.90
CA LYS A 4 -47.21 -24.37 -10.87
C LYS A 4 -46.84 -22.91 -10.55
N LEU A 5 -47.52 -22.28 -9.59
CA LEU A 5 -47.33 -20.85 -9.27
C LEU A 5 -46.15 -20.61 -8.32
N ILE A 6 -45.88 -21.55 -7.41
CA ILE A 6 -44.77 -21.50 -6.44
C ILE A 6 -43.38 -21.57 -7.12
N PRO A 7 -43.11 -22.51 -8.06
CA PRO A 7 -41.82 -22.53 -8.73
C PRO A 7 -41.61 -21.32 -9.66
N VAL A 8 -42.68 -20.77 -10.26
CA VAL A 8 -42.60 -19.56 -11.08
C VAL A 8 -42.28 -18.32 -10.25
N LEU A 9 -42.85 -18.21 -9.04
CA LEU A 9 -42.55 -17.11 -8.13
C LEU A 9 -41.10 -17.16 -7.65
N LEU A 10 -40.60 -18.34 -7.24
CA LEU A 10 -39.22 -18.52 -6.79
C LEU A 10 -38.18 -18.21 -7.88
N VAL A 11 -38.45 -18.59 -9.12
CA VAL A 11 -37.58 -18.28 -10.26
C VAL A 11 -37.59 -16.77 -10.56
N PHE A 12 -38.74 -16.11 -10.41
CA PHE A 12 -38.85 -14.66 -10.62
C PHE A 12 -38.11 -13.87 -9.54
N THR A 13 -38.17 -14.29 -8.27
CA THR A 13 -37.39 -13.67 -7.19
C THR A 13 -35.87 -13.90 -7.34
N LEU A 14 -35.47 -15.08 -7.82
CA LEU A 14 -34.06 -15.39 -8.10
C LEU A 14 -33.52 -14.58 -9.29
N LEU A 15 -34.36 -14.32 -10.30
CA LEU A 15 -34.02 -13.47 -11.45
C LEU A 15 -33.88 -11.99 -11.05
N LEU A 16 -34.73 -11.50 -10.14
CA LEU A 16 -34.63 -10.14 -9.57
C LEU A 16 -33.36 -9.92 -8.73
N LEU A 17 -32.87 -10.96 -8.04
CA LEU A 17 -31.59 -10.94 -7.33
C LEU A 17 -30.36 -10.92 -8.26
N LEU A 18 -30.49 -11.47 -9.48
CA LEU A 18 -29.44 -11.49 -10.49
C LEU A 18 -29.35 -10.18 -11.31
N LEU A 19 -30.40 -9.35 -11.30
CA LEU A 19 -30.49 -8.09 -12.04
C LEU A 19 -30.26 -6.84 -11.16
N GLY A 20 -30.14 -7.00 -9.84
CA GLY A 20 -30.23 -5.90 -8.87
C GLY A 20 -28.94 -5.48 -8.15
N GLY A 21 -27.76 -5.86 -8.62
CA GLY A 21 -26.50 -5.55 -7.93
C GLY A 21 -25.52 -4.78 -8.81
N GLY A 22 -25.61 -3.45 -8.88
CA GLY A 22 -24.63 -2.71 -9.67
C GLY A 22 -24.84 -1.21 -9.77
N ASN A 23 -24.93 -0.50 -8.65
CA ASN A 23 -24.48 0.90 -8.63
C ASN A 23 -23.13 0.92 -7.91
N VAL A 24 -22.10 0.47 -8.63
CA VAL A 24 -20.72 0.80 -8.26
C VAL A 24 -20.58 2.29 -8.54
N LEU A 25 -20.68 3.10 -7.49
CA LEU A 25 -20.28 4.50 -7.54
C LEU A 25 -18.76 4.51 -7.70
N ALA A 26 -18.31 4.48 -8.95
CA ALA A 26 -16.90 4.61 -9.28
C ALA A 26 -16.49 6.05 -8.98
N THR A 27 -15.94 6.28 -7.79
CA THR A 27 -15.11 7.45 -7.52
C THR A 27 -13.85 7.27 -8.36
N THR A 28 -13.82 7.85 -9.55
CA THR A 28 -12.59 7.94 -10.33
C THR A 28 -11.67 8.94 -9.64
N ASP A 29 -10.90 8.44 -8.68
CA ASP A 29 -9.88 9.23 -8.00
C ASP A 29 -8.79 9.57 -9.01
N SER A 30 -8.89 10.78 -9.54
CA SER A 30 -8.08 11.27 -10.63
C SER A 30 -6.86 11.99 -10.06
N THR A 31 -5.95 11.23 -9.48
CA THR A 31 -4.55 11.63 -9.31
C THR A 31 -3.67 10.44 -9.70
N SER A 32 -2.89 10.58 -10.76
CA SER A 32 -2.22 9.46 -11.45
C SER A 32 -0.98 8.93 -10.71
N ARG A 33 -1.07 8.72 -9.41
CA ARG A 33 -0.01 8.09 -8.60
C ARG A 33 -0.56 6.81 -8.00
N ALA A 34 0.21 5.73 -8.07
CA ALA A 34 -0.23 4.42 -7.55
C ALA A 34 -0.50 4.42 -6.03
N LEU A 35 0.01 5.43 -5.31
CA LEU A 35 -0.08 5.58 -3.86
C LEU A 35 -0.19 7.06 -3.45
N ASP A 36 -1.02 7.36 -2.47
CA ASP A 36 -1.14 8.69 -1.86
C ASP A 36 0.15 9.12 -1.13
N PRO A 37 0.44 10.44 -1.02
CA PRO A 37 1.64 10.93 -0.31
C PRO A 37 1.68 10.56 1.16
N VAL A 38 0.51 10.37 1.76
CA VAL A 38 0.35 9.99 3.15
C VAL A 38 -0.69 8.88 3.18
N VAL A 39 -0.37 7.80 3.88
CA VAL A 39 -1.26 6.64 4.06
C VAL A 39 -1.66 6.50 5.52
N SER A 40 -2.81 5.89 5.77
CA SER A 40 -3.25 5.59 7.13
C SER A 40 -2.51 4.38 7.72
N THR A 41 -2.56 4.24 9.04
CA THR A 41 -2.02 3.06 9.75
C THR A 41 -2.73 1.76 9.34
N SER A 42 -4.04 1.82 9.10
CA SER A 42 -4.82 0.67 8.64
C SER A 42 -4.43 0.23 7.23
N TRP A 43 -4.20 1.19 6.33
CA TRP A 43 -3.71 0.90 4.98
C TRP A 43 -2.33 0.26 5.03
N LEU A 44 -1.41 0.80 5.83
CA LEU A 44 -0.06 0.26 5.98
C LEU A 44 -0.10 -1.17 6.55
N ALA A 45 -0.91 -1.41 7.58
CA ALA A 45 -1.06 -2.74 8.16
C ALA A 45 -1.54 -3.79 7.14
N ALA A 46 -2.41 -3.40 6.20
CA ALA A 46 -2.94 -4.26 5.14
C ALA A 46 -1.97 -4.44 3.95
N ASN A 47 -1.01 -3.54 3.75
CA ASN A 47 -0.15 -3.51 2.55
C ASN A 47 1.36 -3.63 2.82
N LYS A 48 1.82 -3.71 4.08
CA LYS A 48 3.24 -3.76 4.48
C LYS A 48 4.13 -4.82 3.81
N ASN A 49 3.55 -5.86 3.22
CA ASN A 49 4.29 -6.90 2.49
C ASN A 49 4.37 -6.65 0.97
N LYS A 50 3.76 -5.57 0.49
CA LYS A 50 3.71 -5.17 -0.92
C LYS A 50 4.50 -3.88 -1.19
N VAL A 51 5.07 -3.29 -0.14
CA VAL A 51 5.79 -2.02 -0.19
C VAL A 51 7.09 -2.13 0.59
N VAL A 52 8.07 -1.33 0.20
CA VAL A 52 9.28 -1.11 1.00
C VAL A 52 8.97 -0.04 2.04
N ILE A 53 9.17 -0.38 3.32
CA ILE A 53 9.03 0.57 4.43
C ILE A 53 10.44 1.02 4.83
N LEU A 54 10.71 2.32 4.73
CA LEU A 54 11.99 2.90 5.10
C LEU A 54 11.89 3.62 6.44
N ASP A 55 12.67 3.20 7.43
CA ASP A 55 12.81 3.89 8.71
C ASP A 55 14.07 4.77 8.67
N VAL A 56 13.83 6.08 8.58
CA VAL A 56 14.88 7.10 8.38
C VAL A 56 15.37 7.71 9.69
N ARG A 57 14.91 7.19 10.84
CA ARG A 57 15.34 7.61 12.19
C ARG A 57 16.76 7.16 12.50
N SER A 58 17.22 7.40 13.72
CA SER A 58 18.51 6.89 14.18
C SER A 58 18.53 5.36 14.20
N ALA A 59 19.71 4.77 14.04
CA ALA A 59 19.87 3.32 14.10
C ALA A 59 19.47 2.73 15.47
N ASP A 60 19.63 3.51 16.54
CA ASP A 60 19.29 3.06 17.89
C ASP A 60 17.77 3.08 18.12
N ASP A 61 17.05 4.07 17.60
CA ASP A 61 15.58 4.09 17.64
C ASP A 61 14.97 2.94 16.85
N TYR A 62 15.57 2.61 15.69
CA TYR A 62 15.16 1.45 14.90
C TYR A 62 15.34 0.16 15.69
N LYS A 63 16.49 -0.04 16.34
CA LYS A 63 16.77 -1.22 17.16
C LYS A 63 15.87 -1.32 18.39
N ALA A 64 15.53 -0.18 19.02
CA ALA A 64 14.62 -0.13 20.16
C ALA A 64 13.20 -0.59 19.77
N GLY A 65 12.80 -0.35 18.52
CA GLY A 65 11.57 -0.89 17.95
C GLY A 65 11.24 -0.24 16.60
N HIS A 66 10.76 -1.06 15.67
CA HIS A 66 10.36 -0.62 14.33
C HIS A 66 9.18 -1.45 13.80
N ILE A 67 8.56 -0.96 12.73
CA ILE A 67 7.48 -1.66 12.05
C ILE A 67 8.06 -2.94 11.42
N PRO A 68 7.43 -4.13 11.62
CA PRO A 68 7.89 -5.35 10.97
C PRO A 68 7.98 -5.17 9.46
N THR A 69 9.03 -5.73 8.84
CA THR A 69 9.44 -5.59 7.42
C THR A 69 10.11 -4.26 7.05
N ALA A 70 10.14 -3.26 7.94
CA ALA A 70 10.86 -2.02 7.68
C ALA A 70 12.37 -2.25 7.55
N LYS A 71 13.01 -1.36 6.77
CA LYS A 71 14.44 -1.31 6.55
C LYS A 71 15.00 -0.04 7.15
N SER A 72 16.13 -0.12 7.84
CA SER A 72 16.79 1.05 8.42
C SER A 72 17.63 1.76 7.36
N LEU A 73 17.41 3.06 7.18
CA LEU A 73 18.30 3.93 6.41
C LEU A 73 18.38 5.31 7.08
N PRO A 74 19.16 5.45 8.16
CA PRO A 74 19.24 6.68 8.93
C PRO A 74 19.59 7.90 8.09
N THR A 75 18.78 8.96 8.22
CA THR A 75 18.98 10.22 7.49
C THR A 75 20.39 10.78 7.61
N PRO A 76 21.09 10.72 8.77
CA PRO A 76 22.46 11.24 8.87
C PRO A 76 23.46 10.61 7.91
N TRP A 77 23.20 9.40 7.38
CA TRP A 77 24.13 8.72 6.49
C TRP A 77 24.23 9.35 5.09
N ILE A 78 23.26 10.20 4.69
CA ILE A 78 23.26 10.83 3.36
C ILE A 78 24.25 12.01 3.27
N TRP A 79 24.83 12.43 4.39
CA TRP A 79 25.71 13.59 4.47
C TRP A 79 27.18 13.18 4.63
N GLU A 80 28.07 14.00 4.10
CA GLU A 80 29.49 14.04 4.45
C GLU A 80 29.71 14.87 5.72
N GLU A 81 30.93 14.83 6.28
CA GLU A 81 31.28 15.57 7.51
C GLU A 81 31.14 17.09 7.37
N ASP A 82 31.29 17.60 6.14
CA ASP A 82 31.16 19.03 5.83
C ASP A 82 29.70 19.49 5.63
N GLY A 83 28.73 18.57 5.78
CA GLY A 83 27.30 18.85 5.62
C GLY A 83 26.82 18.86 4.17
N THR A 84 27.65 18.49 3.20
CA THR A 84 27.22 18.25 1.82
C THR A 84 26.62 16.85 1.68
N TYR A 85 25.80 16.63 0.64
CA TYR A 85 25.33 15.29 0.31
C TYR A 85 26.49 14.42 -0.18
N ARG A 86 26.47 13.13 0.17
CA ARG A 86 27.32 12.12 -0.48
C ARG A 86 27.05 12.11 -2.00
N SER A 87 28.01 11.62 -2.77
CA SER A 87 27.85 11.51 -4.22
C SER A 87 26.64 10.65 -4.61
N MET A 88 26.05 10.94 -5.77
CA MET A 88 24.89 10.18 -6.26
C MET A 88 25.18 8.69 -6.42
N ASP A 89 26.39 8.30 -6.84
CA ASP A 89 26.77 6.88 -6.94
C ASP A 89 26.71 6.17 -5.58
N ILE A 90 27.14 6.85 -4.52
CA ILE A 90 27.09 6.31 -3.16
C ILE A 90 25.67 6.27 -2.64
N LEU A 91 24.88 7.33 -2.85
CA LEU A 91 23.47 7.37 -2.45
C LEU A 91 22.66 6.30 -3.18
N ASP A 92 22.93 6.09 -4.46
CA ASP A 92 22.29 5.06 -5.28
C ASP A 92 22.64 3.66 -4.76
N LEU A 93 23.92 3.41 -4.48
CA LEU A 93 24.39 2.15 -3.89
C LEU A 93 23.75 1.87 -2.52
N MET A 94 23.65 2.90 -1.66
CA MET A 94 22.99 2.80 -0.36
C MET A 94 21.51 2.46 -0.51
N ALA A 95 20.81 3.14 -1.43
CA ALA A 95 19.40 2.90 -1.68
C ALA A 95 19.16 1.51 -2.27
N SER A 96 19.94 1.08 -3.28
CA SER A 96 19.80 -0.27 -3.87
C SER A 96 20.12 -1.37 -2.86
N GLY A 97 21.12 -1.17 -2.01
CA GLY A 97 21.49 -2.14 -0.97
C GLY A 97 20.41 -2.36 0.09
N VAL A 98 19.51 -1.38 0.30
CA VAL A 98 18.49 -1.41 1.35
C VAL A 98 17.09 -1.66 0.80
N ALA A 99 16.70 -0.91 -0.24
CA ALA A 99 15.37 -0.96 -0.85
C ALA A 99 15.28 -1.94 -2.03
N GLY A 100 16.42 -2.37 -2.59
CA GLY A 100 16.47 -3.11 -3.85
C GLY A 100 16.51 -2.20 -5.07
N GLU A 101 16.61 -2.81 -6.26
CA GLU A 101 16.70 -2.09 -7.54
C GLU A 101 15.34 -1.59 -8.05
N ASP A 102 14.24 -2.12 -7.53
CA ASP A 102 12.85 -1.75 -7.91
C ASP A 102 12.32 -0.61 -7.03
N LYS A 103 13.15 0.43 -6.86
CA LYS A 103 12.96 1.57 -5.96
C LYS A 103 12.35 2.79 -6.65
#